data_AF-A0A520ZLD6-F1
#
_entry.id   AF-A0A520ZLD6-F1
#
_cell.length_a   1.000
_cell.length_b   1.000
_cell.length_c   1.000
_cell.angle_alpha   90.00
_cell.angle_beta   90.00
_cell.angle_gamma   90.00
#
_symmetry.space_group_name_H-M   'P 1'
#
loop_
_entity.id
_entity.type
_entity.pdbx_description
1 polymer ?
#
loop_
_entity_poly.entity_id
_entity_poly.type
_entity_poly.pdbx_seq_one_letter_code
_entity_poly.pdbx_strand_id
1 'polypeptide(L)'
;AELARALDAEGELAMPEPTLSRVAGETRAIRTAPDQMMLVFPHPTPDAERVVRAKLDGTGYTTEQTDVWVVLEVSGPDTLAALERLCPLDLDPARFPVGASGRSVMEHMGAMIVRLEPDRFWLLSARSSAGSFLHAVETSYRYVID
;
A
#
# COMPACT_ATOMS: atom_id res chain seq x y z
N ALA A 1 11.81 -8.32 15.82
CA ALA A 1 10.55 -8.55 15.12
C ALA A 1 10.42 -10.05 14.89
N GLU A 2 9.54 -10.72 15.62
CA GLU A 2 9.42 -12.19 15.66
C GLU A 2 8.67 -12.74 14.44
N LEU A 3 7.59 -12.08 14.01
CA LEU A 3 6.82 -12.46 12.83
C LEU A 3 7.72 -12.42 11.58
N ALA A 4 8.47 -11.33 11.41
CA ALA A 4 9.37 -11.19 10.26
C ALA A 4 10.45 -12.27 10.18
N ARG A 5 10.91 -12.80 11.32
CA ARG A 5 11.92 -13.88 11.37
C ARG A 5 11.33 -15.25 11.09
N ALA A 6 10.06 -15.46 11.43
CA ALA A 6 9.38 -16.73 11.26
C ALA A 6 8.87 -16.94 9.82
N LEU A 7 8.73 -15.86 9.05
CA LEU A 7 8.32 -15.90 7.66
C LEU A 7 9.52 -16.10 6.73
N ASP A 8 9.44 -17.10 5.84
CA ASP A 8 10.47 -17.41 4.85
C ASP A 8 10.70 -16.23 3.91
N ALA A 9 11.95 -15.74 3.83
CA ALA A 9 12.39 -14.62 2.99
C ALA A 9 11.99 -14.75 1.50
N GLU A 10 11.93 -15.98 0.99
CA GLU A 10 11.62 -16.29 -0.40
C GLU A 10 10.15 -16.69 -0.61
N GLY A 11 9.42 -16.94 0.48
CA GLY A 11 8.03 -17.39 0.43
C GLY A 11 7.06 -16.27 0.04
N GLU A 12 5.81 -16.61 -0.30
CA GLU A 12 4.74 -15.65 -0.62
C GLU A 12 4.38 -14.72 0.56
N LEU A 13 4.62 -15.20 1.78
CA LEU A 13 4.33 -14.48 3.03
C LEU A 13 5.54 -13.81 3.68
N ALA A 14 6.73 -13.83 3.09
CA ALA A 14 7.85 -13.07 3.65
C ALA A 14 7.48 -11.62 3.94
N MET A 15 8.11 -11.10 4.98
CA MET A 15 7.95 -9.71 5.34
C MET A 15 8.85 -8.84 4.46
N PRO A 16 8.34 -7.77 3.83
CA PRO A 16 9.21 -6.77 3.22
C PRO A 16 10.12 -6.11 4.25
N GLU A 17 11.23 -5.51 3.80
CA GLU A 17 12.06 -4.62 4.62
C GLU A 17 11.26 -3.38 5.08
N PRO A 18 11.68 -2.69 6.16
CA PRO A 18 11.06 -1.46 6.60
C PRO A 18 10.84 -0.48 5.47
N THR A 19 9.66 0.15 5.43
CA THR A 19 9.24 1.10 4.39
C THR A 19 9.14 0.53 2.97
N LEU A 20 9.15 -0.80 2.81
CA LEU A 20 8.95 -1.45 1.51
C LEU A 20 7.66 -2.28 1.47
N SER A 21 7.25 -2.53 0.23
CA SER A 21 6.32 -3.56 -0.18
C SER A 21 7.04 -4.51 -1.14
N ARG A 22 6.50 -5.72 -1.29
CA ARG A 22 7.02 -6.70 -2.26
C ARG A 22 5.88 -7.44 -2.93
N VAL A 23 6.16 -8.02 -4.08
CA VAL A 23 5.20 -8.81 -4.86
C VAL A 23 5.72 -10.24 -4.96
N ALA A 24 4.84 -11.21 -4.70
CA ALA A 24 5.05 -12.62 -4.95
C ALA A 24 3.80 -13.18 -5.66
N GLY A 25 3.93 -13.51 -6.95
CA GLY A 25 2.77 -13.81 -7.79
C GLY A 25 1.83 -12.60 -7.89
N GLU A 26 0.56 -12.79 -7.52
CA GLU A 26 -0.45 -11.71 -7.48
C GLU A 26 -0.58 -11.06 -6.09
N THR A 27 0.19 -11.54 -5.10
CA THR A 27 0.14 -11.06 -3.73
C THR A 27 1.15 -9.94 -3.52
N ARG A 28 0.67 -8.77 -3.09
CA ARG A 28 1.50 -7.70 -2.57
C ARG A 28 1.47 -7.72 -1.04
N ALA A 29 2.65 -7.83 -0.43
CA ALA A 29 2.83 -7.60 1.00
C ALA A 29 3.35 -6.18 1.23
N ILE A 30 2.70 -5.41 2.09
CA ILE A 30 3.05 -4.02 2.42
C ILE A 30 3.39 -3.96 3.91
N ARG A 31 4.64 -3.64 4.27
CA ARG A 31 5.04 -3.60 5.68
C ARG A 31 4.48 -2.35 6.34
N THR A 32 3.61 -2.53 7.34
CA THR A 32 2.97 -1.42 8.05
C THR A 32 3.63 -1.13 9.39
N ALA A 33 4.20 -2.14 10.07
CA ALA A 33 4.89 -1.98 11.36
C ALA A 33 6.01 -3.03 11.52
N PRO A 34 6.83 -2.99 12.59
CA PRO A 34 7.92 -3.94 12.83
C PRO A 34 7.56 -5.42 12.69
N ASP A 35 6.37 -5.82 13.13
CA ASP A 35 5.81 -7.18 13.02
C ASP A 35 4.37 -7.12 12.47
N GLN A 36 4.14 -6.28 11.46
CA GLN A 36 2.83 -6.16 10.82
C GLN A 36 2.99 -5.86 9.34
N MET A 37 2.23 -6.57 8.51
CA MET A 37 2.06 -6.27 7.10
C MET A 37 0.60 -6.38 6.70
N MET A 38 0.23 -5.71 5.62
CA MET A 38 -1.02 -5.93 4.91
C MET A 38 -0.74 -6.73 3.65
N LEU A 39 -1.54 -7.78 3.43
CA LEU A 39 -1.53 -8.55 2.19
C LEU A 39 -2.66 -8.07 1.30
N VAL A 40 -2.35 -7.79 0.04
CA VAL A 40 -3.32 -7.39 -0.99
C VAL A 40 -3.18 -8.37 -2.15
N PHE A 41 -4.24 -9.11 -2.45
CA PHE A 41 -4.25 -10.11 -3.51
C PHE A 41 -5.68 -10.32 -4.04
N PRO A 42 -5.85 -10.75 -5.29
CA PRO A 42 -7.17 -11.13 -5.81
C PRO A 42 -7.72 -12.33 -5.05
N HIS A 43 -8.97 -12.22 -4.57
CA HIS A 43 -9.65 -13.34 -3.92
C HIS A 43 -11.16 -13.26 -4.16
N PRO A 44 -11.79 -14.30 -4.74
CA PRO A 44 -13.19 -14.21 -5.19
C PRO A 44 -14.23 -14.40 -4.07
N THR A 45 -13.83 -14.91 -2.90
CA THR A 45 -14.74 -15.28 -1.81
C THR A 45 -14.41 -14.50 -0.53
N PRO A 46 -15.36 -14.27 0.39
CA PRO A 46 -15.12 -13.49 1.61
C PRO A 46 -14.43 -14.31 2.72
N ASP A 47 -13.37 -15.04 2.37
CA ASP A 47 -12.59 -15.88 3.27
C ASP A 47 -11.07 -15.75 3.09
N ALA A 48 -10.61 -14.62 2.52
CA ALA A 48 -9.19 -14.32 2.29
C ALA A 48 -8.36 -14.49 3.56
N GLU A 49 -8.85 -13.95 4.69
CA GLU A 49 -8.22 -14.12 6.00
C GLU A 49 -7.98 -15.60 6.36
N ARG A 50 -8.92 -16.50 6.07
CA ARG A 50 -8.78 -17.93 6.39
C ARG A 50 -7.71 -18.60 5.55
N VAL A 51 -7.61 -18.23 4.28
CA VAL A 51 -6.57 -18.72 3.34
C VAL A 51 -5.18 -18.31 3.84
N VAL A 52 -5.01 -17.06 4.25
CA VAL A 52 -3.74 -16.57 4.81
C VAL A 52 -3.43 -17.25 6.14
N ARG A 53 -4.41 -17.33 7.05
CA ARG A 53 -4.22 -17.96 8.37
C ARG A 53 -3.76 -19.41 8.26
N ALA A 54 -4.31 -20.17 7.31
CA ALA A 54 -3.90 -21.56 7.07
C ALA A 54 -2.43 -21.66 6.63
N LYS A 55 -1.93 -20.70 5.86
CA LYS A 55 -0.52 -20.65 5.41
C LYS A 55 0.45 -20.21 6.53
N LEU A 56 -0.02 -19.49 7.54
CA LEU A 56 0.83 -19.03 8.65
C LEU A 56 1.13 -20.12 9.68
N ASP A 57 0.35 -21.20 9.74
CA ASP A 57 0.54 -22.32 10.67
C ASP A 57 0.75 -21.87 12.14
N GLY A 58 -0.08 -20.92 12.59
CA GLY A 58 0.01 -20.35 13.95
C GLY A 58 1.05 -19.23 14.13
N THR A 59 1.79 -18.88 13.07
CA THR A 59 2.76 -17.79 13.07
C THR A 59 2.06 -16.43 12.94
N GLY A 60 1.62 -15.87 14.07
CA GLY A 60 1.00 -14.54 14.15
C GLY A 60 -0.52 -14.53 14.03
N TYR A 61 -1.09 -13.32 14.03
CA TYR A 61 -2.53 -13.10 13.96
C TYR A 61 -2.93 -12.48 12.62
N THR A 62 -4.11 -12.85 12.14
CA THR A 62 -4.69 -12.36 10.89
C THR A 62 -6.02 -11.66 11.17
N THR A 63 -6.27 -10.59 10.44
CA THR A 63 -7.53 -9.85 10.46
C THR A 63 -7.95 -9.55 9.03
N GLU A 64 -9.22 -9.75 8.72
CA GLU A 64 -9.79 -9.36 7.44
C GLU A 64 -9.81 -7.82 7.30
N GLN A 65 -9.40 -7.30 6.14
CA GLN A 65 -9.27 -5.87 5.86
C GLN A 65 -9.87 -5.47 4.50
N THR A 66 -10.43 -6.40 3.74
CA THR A 66 -10.94 -6.19 2.37
C THR A 66 -11.87 -4.97 2.28
N ASP A 67 -12.77 -4.82 3.25
CA ASP A 67 -13.78 -3.76 3.27
C ASP A 67 -13.31 -2.46 3.93
N VAL A 68 -12.06 -2.35 4.39
CA VAL A 68 -11.61 -1.21 5.21
C VAL A 68 -11.08 -0.04 4.37
N TRP A 69 -10.56 -0.33 3.17
CA TRP A 69 -9.77 0.60 2.38
C TRP A 69 -10.42 0.92 1.04
N VAL A 70 -10.27 2.16 0.58
CA VAL A 70 -10.29 2.49 -0.85
C VAL A 70 -8.85 2.47 -1.35
N VAL A 71 -8.66 1.99 -2.59
CA VAL A 71 -7.36 2.00 -3.28
C VAL A 71 -7.54 2.75 -4.59
N LEU A 72 -6.83 3.87 -4.76
CA LEU A 72 -6.72 4.56 -6.03
C LEU A 72 -5.38 4.20 -6.65
N GLU A 73 -5.42 3.69 -7.87
CA GLU A 73 -4.22 3.56 -8.69
C GLU A 73 -4.10 4.80 -9.57
N VAL A 74 -2.95 5.46 -9.49
CA VAL A 74 -2.65 6.64 -10.28
C VAL A 74 -1.38 6.42 -11.08
N SER A 75 -1.35 6.93 -12.31
CA SER A 75 -0.20 6.76 -13.19
C SER A 75 -0.08 7.84 -14.25
N GLY A 76 1.13 8.02 -14.77
CA GLY A 76 1.45 8.97 -15.84
C GLY A 76 2.51 9.99 -15.42
N PRO A 77 3.10 10.71 -16.39
CA PRO A 77 4.28 11.57 -16.17
C PRO A 77 4.04 12.67 -15.11
N ASP A 78 2.81 13.16 -14.98
CA ASP A 78 2.47 14.23 -14.04
C ASP A 78 2.14 13.72 -12.62
N THR A 79 2.22 12.40 -12.39
CA THR A 79 1.85 11.79 -11.11
C THR A 79 2.67 12.33 -9.95
N LEU A 80 4.00 12.42 -10.11
CA LEU A 80 4.87 12.93 -9.05
C LEU A 80 4.52 14.38 -8.71
N ALA A 81 4.37 15.24 -9.72
CA ALA A 81 3.98 16.64 -9.53
C ALA A 81 2.61 16.79 -8.85
N ALA A 82 1.63 15.94 -9.19
CA ALA A 82 0.34 15.91 -8.52
C ALA A 82 0.46 15.45 -7.06
N LEU A 83 1.29 14.43 -6.77
CA LEU A 83 1.43 13.90 -5.43
C LEU A 83 2.24 14.81 -4.50
N GLU A 84 3.25 15.51 -4.98
CA GLU A 84 4.06 16.46 -4.18
C GLU A 84 3.21 17.58 -3.54
N ARG A 85 2.09 17.94 -4.19
CA ARG A 85 1.16 18.96 -3.68
C ARG A 85 0.26 18.43 -2.55
N LEU A 86 0.07 17.11 -2.47
CA LEU A 86 -0.88 16.45 -1.57
C LEU A 86 -0.20 15.65 -0.45
N CYS A 87 0.96 15.08 -0.72
CA CYS A 87 1.64 14.11 0.13
C CYS A 87 2.92 14.72 0.71
N PRO A 88 3.02 14.88 2.04
CA PRO A 88 4.25 15.35 2.69
C PRO A 88 5.44 14.37 2.66
N LEU A 89 5.25 13.14 2.16
CA LEU A 89 6.38 12.21 2.03
C LEU A 89 7.28 12.67 0.88
N ASP A 90 8.59 12.51 1.07
CA ASP A 90 9.56 12.67 0.00
C ASP A 90 9.41 11.50 -0.98
N LEU A 91 8.79 11.77 -2.14
CA LEU A 91 8.54 10.78 -3.19
C LEU A 91 9.63 10.77 -4.27
N ASP A 92 10.75 11.47 -4.03
CA ASP A 92 11.91 11.47 -4.92
C ASP A 92 12.36 10.02 -5.22
N PRO A 93 12.67 9.65 -6.48
CA PRO A 93 13.09 8.30 -6.84
C PRO A 93 14.26 7.72 -6.02
N ALA A 94 15.17 8.57 -5.54
CA ALA A 94 16.30 8.14 -4.70
C ALA A 94 15.89 7.87 -3.24
N ARG A 95 14.75 8.40 -2.78
CA ARG A 95 14.26 8.29 -1.40
C ARG A 95 13.07 7.34 -1.27
N PHE A 96 12.23 7.28 -2.29
CA PHE A 96 11.04 6.44 -2.39
C PHE A 96 11.08 5.61 -3.68
N PRO A 97 12.03 4.65 -3.80
CA PRO A 97 12.20 3.86 -5.02
C PRO A 97 10.99 2.96 -5.30
N VAL A 98 10.95 2.33 -6.48
CA VAL A 98 9.92 1.33 -6.79
C VAL A 98 9.91 0.22 -5.74
N GLY A 99 8.72 -0.15 -5.29
CA GLY A 99 8.50 -1.06 -4.16
C GLY A 99 8.41 -0.35 -2.81
N ALA A 100 8.83 0.91 -2.68
CA ALA A 100 8.68 1.66 -1.44
C ALA A 100 7.21 1.85 -1.05
N SER A 101 6.97 1.87 0.25
CA SER A 101 5.67 2.14 0.84
C SER A 101 5.80 2.97 2.10
N GLY A 102 4.90 3.93 2.28
CA GLY A 102 4.92 4.85 3.42
C GLY A 102 3.53 5.22 3.89
N ARG A 103 3.41 5.58 5.16
CA ARG A 103 2.20 6.20 5.71
C ARG A 103 2.38 7.71 5.76
N SER A 104 1.33 8.43 5.40
CA SER A 104 1.29 9.88 5.35
C SER A 104 -0.13 10.40 5.63
N VAL A 105 -0.32 11.67 5.37
CA VAL A 105 -1.63 12.32 5.28
C VAL A 105 -1.77 12.98 3.90
N MET A 106 -2.97 13.01 3.35
CA MET A 106 -3.31 13.77 2.13
C MET A 106 -4.64 14.49 2.39
N GLU A 107 -4.66 15.82 2.32
CA GLU A 107 -5.85 16.63 2.65
C GLU A 107 -6.51 16.21 3.99
N HIS A 108 -5.70 16.11 5.05
CA HIS A 108 -6.08 15.67 6.40
C HIS A 108 -6.58 14.22 6.54
N MET A 109 -6.60 13.43 5.46
CA MET A 109 -6.96 12.02 5.49
C MET A 109 -5.69 11.17 5.66
N GLY A 110 -5.75 10.18 6.55
CA GLY A 110 -4.69 9.17 6.63
C GLY A 110 -4.55 8.44 5.30
N ALA A 111 -3.31 8.33 4.81
CA ALA A 111 -3.00 7.71 3.53
C ALA A 111 -1.83 6.73 3.65
N MET A 112 -1.88 5.65 2.88
CA MET A 112 -0.73 4.79 2.62
C MET A 112 -0.39 4.83 1.14
N ILE A 113 0.88 5.09 0.84
CA ILE A 113 1.39 5.27 -0.52
C ILE A 113 2.26 4.06 -0.82
N VAL A 114 2.10 3.48 -2.01
CA VAL A 114 2.95 2.39 -2.51
C VAL A 114 3.37 2.72 -3.93
N ARG A 115 4.68 2.78 -4.20
CA ARG A 115 5.21 2.99 -5.55
C ARG A 115 5.30 1.65 -6.28
N LEU A 116 4.49 1.48 -7.32
CA LEU A 116 4.40 0.24 -8.09
C LEU A 116 5.44 0.23 -9.23
N GLU A 117 5.60 1.37 -9.90
CA GLU A 117 6.53 1.61 -11.01
C GLU A 117 7.00 3.09 -10.94
N PRO A 118 7.93 3.57 -11.80
CA PRO A 118 8.46 4.93 -11.70
C PRO A 118 7.38 6.00 -11.52
N ASP A 119 6.32 5.97 -12.33
CA ASP A 119 5.24 6.95 -12.28
C ASP A 119 3.88 6.29 -12.03
N ARG A 120 3.85 5.23 -11.22
CA ARG A 120 2.62 4.48 -10.90
C ARG A 120 2.55 4.18 -9.41
N PHE A 121 1.45 4.56 -8.78
CA PHE A 121 1.29 4.48 -7.33
C PHE A 121 -0.07 3.91 -6.95
N TRP A 122 -0.11 3.14 -5.86
CA TRP A 122 -1.33 2.96 -5.08
C TRP A 122 -1.39 3.98 -3.96
N LEU A 123 -2.56 4.58 -3.81
CA LEU A 123 -2.93 5.49 -2.74
C LEU A 123 -4.10 4.86 -1.98
N LEU A 124 -3.89 4.52 -0.72
CA LEU A 124 -4.88 3.85 0.11
C LEU A 124 -5.36 4.78 1.22
N SER A 125 -6.67 4.86 1.42
CA SER A 125 -7.28 5.59 2.53
C SER A 125 -8.50 4.82 3.07
N ALA A 126 -9.04 5.25 4.21
CA ALA A 126 -10.21 4.60 4.79
C ALA A 126 -11.41 4.68 3.83
N ARG A 127 -12.22 3.61 3.74
CA ARG A 127 -13.39 3.56 2.82
C ARG A 127 -14.35 4.75 3.03
N SER A 128 -14.45 5.25 4.26
CA SER A 128 -15.38 6.31 4.63
C SER A 128 -15.01 7.67 4.07
N SER A 129 -13.75 7.87 3.67
CA SER A 129 -13.26 9.09 3.03
C SER A 129 -13.11 8.95 1.51
N ALA A 130 -13.59 7.86 0.89
CA ALA A 130 -13.34 7.57 -0.52
C ALA A 130 -13.67 8.72 -1.48
N GLY A 131 -14.85 9.35 -1.33
CA GLY A 131 -15.24 10.48 -2.17
C GLY A 131 -14.34 11.69 -2.01
N SER A 132 -14.02 12.08 -0.77
CA SER A 132 -13.12 13.20 -0.47
C SER A 132 -11.68 12.93 -0.93
N PHE A 133 -11.23 11.67 -0.78
CA PHE A 133 -9.90 11.25 -1.18
C PHE A 133 -9.73 11.29 -2.70
N LEU A 134 -10.70 10.77 -3.45
CA LEU A 134 -10.72 10.89 -4.91
C LEU A 134 -10.72 12.36 -5.34
N HIS A 135 -11.59 13.17 -4.75
CA HIS A 135 -11.67 14.60 -5.05
C HIS A 135 -10.34 15.33 -4.84
N ALA A 136 -9.63 15.04 -3.74
CA ALA A 136 -8.32 15.62 -3.47
C ALA A 136 -7.30 15.25 -4.55
N VAL A 137 -7.23 13.97 -4.93
CA VAL A 137 -6.33 13.46 -5.96
C VAL A 137 -6.64 14.10 -7.32
N GLU A 138 -7.89 14.07 -7.78
CA GLU A 138 -8.32 14.69 -9.04
C GLU A 138 -8.04 16.20 -9.07
N THR A 139 -8.27 16.88 -7.95
CA THR A 139 -8.01 18.32 -7.83
C THR A 139 -6.53 18.63 -7.97
N SER A 140 -5.65 17.81 -7.40
CA SER A 140 -4.22 18.01 -7.58
C SER A 140 -3.76 17.79 -9.02
N TYR A 141 -4.27 16.75 -9.69
CA TYR A 141 -3.98 16.51 -11.11
C TYR A 141 -4.40 17.68 -12.01
N ARG A 142 -5.58 18.28 -11.76
CA ARG A 142 -6.05 19.46 -12.51
C ARG A 142 -5.13 20.69 -12.39
N TYR A 143 -4.22 20.72 -11.42
CA TYR A 143 -3.26 21.82 -11.27
C TYR A 143 -1.92 21.58 -11.99
N VAL A 144 -1.70 20.38 -12.53
CA VAL A 144 -0.42 20.00 -13.16
C VAL A 144 -0.57 19.47 -14.58
N ILE A 145 -1.77 19.04 -14.97
CA ILE A 145 -2.08 18.65 -16.35
C ILE A 145 -2.54 19.90 -17.12
N ASP A 146 -1.84 20.21 -18.21
CA ASP A 146 -2.21 21.25 -19.19
C ASP A 146 -3.39 20.84 -20.10
#